data_AF-W4Q8K7-F1
#
_entry.id   AF-W4Q8K7-F1
#
_cell.length_a   1.000
_cell.length_b   1.000
_cell.length_c   1.000
_cell.angle_alpha   90.00
_cell.angle_beta   90.00
_cell.angle_gamma   90.00
#
_symmetry.space_group_name_H-M   'P 1'
#
loop_
_entity.id
_entity.type
_entity.pdbx_description
1 polymer ?
#
loop_
_entity_poly.entity_id
_entity_poly.type
_entity_poly.pdbx_seq_one_letter_code
_entity_poly.pdbx_strand_id
1 'polypeptide(L)'
;MKRKVNVSFIVLGVVSLLFLISLTFFSEANTQNPASASTDSEVIQSDEDQDPSSDNDGTSSEEGDIQNNVDNTIEASDGDVTNTVTNDIHSSHGQVENQIENHIHSNAGSINNTVDNNIEAESGDLENTIDNQINGGDGTISNQIGNDIRVSVDVTITNDINNSITAHSEDGENGESNGNGGNGEENGNGENGSDNGDENGNGNGENGSDNGETPETVWGVDSASITTDEMLACVRDNFGDPEIWGRYLGTNEGASYGLTAEEVELLHAEDIQILVVYNHFNDGTGYDHGQYHANEAIEMARDFGIPEGVALFANVEPIYPIDSDFIQGWHDAVTESEYSSGIYGVFDPGQEVYMAFEAAAEADPSILEEMHIWTAAPNEGITTEDNAPAYNPSYPDGALIGGWQYGLDAETCNIDTNIFDGNVLDVLW
;
A
#
# COMPACT_ATOMS: atom_id res chain seq x y z
N MET A 1 37.91 -3.11 -69.36
CA MET A 1 39.27 -3.12 -68.78
C MET A 1 39.10 -3.08 -67.26
N LYS A 2 39.41 -4.18 -66.57
CA LYS A 2 39.17 -4.41 -65.13
C LYS A 2 40.46 -4.19 -64.32
N ARG A 3 40.28 -3.94 -63.00
CA ARG A 3 41.20 -4.11 -61.84
C ARG A 3 42.18 -2.95 -61.61
N LYS A 4 42.47 -2.47 -60.39
CA LYS A 4 42.57 -3.06 -59.03
C LYS A 4 42.50 -1.88 -57.99
N VAL A 5 41.75 -1.92 -56.87
CA VAL A 5 41.96 -2.57 -55.55
C VAL A 5 42.64 -1.67 -54.49
N ASN A 6 42.19 -1.82 -53.22
CA ASN A 6 42.77 -1.48 -51.89
C ASN A 6 42.42 -0.14 -51.21
N VAL A 7 42.28 0.03 -49.88
CA VAL A 7 42.11 -0.79 -48.64
C VAL A 7 42.11 0.20 -47.43
N SER A 8 41.31 -0.07 -46.39
CA SER A 8 41.42 0.25 -44.92
C SER A 8 41.52 1.65 -44.27
N PHE A 9 41.11 1.63 -42.98
CA PHE A 9 41.34 2.47 -41.78
C PHE A 9 40.22 3.49 -41.42
N ILE A 10 39.46 3.38 -40.31
CA ILE A 10 39.70 3.42 -38.82
C ILE A 10 39.66 4.85 -38.22
N VAL A 11 38.58 5.11 -37.46
CA VAL A 11 38.43 5.77 -36.13
C VAL A 11 38.47 7.32 -35.95
N LEU A 12 37.71 7.77 -34.92
CA LEU A 12 37.63 9.06 -34.18
C LEU A 12 36.79 10.17 -34.82
N GLY A 13 35.94 10.95 -34.13
CA GLY A 13 35.74 11.23 -32.70
C GLY A 13 35.42 12.74 -32.53
N VAL A 14 34.70 13.10 -31.45
CA VAL A 14 34.49 14.46 -30.90
C VAL A 14 33.36 15.32 -31.51
N VAL A 15 32.24 15.46 -30.77
CA VAL A 15 31.30 16.59 -30.90
C VAL A 15 31.38 17.44 -29.63
N SER A 16 31.37 18.74 -29.87
CA SER A 16 31.95 19.81 -29.07
C SER A 16 30.95 20.44 -28.10
N LEU A 17 31.52 20.84 -26.96
CA LEU A 17 31.04 21.78 -25.95
C LEU A 17 30.76 23.19 -26.53
N LEU A 18 29.89 23.91 -25.83
CA LEU A 18 29.63 25.37 -25.80
C LEU A 18 28.54 25.94 -26.73
N PHE A 19 27.44 26.44 -26.13
CA PHE A 19 27.02 27.83 -26.30
C PHE A 19 26.13 28.29 -25.12
N LEU A 20 26.64 29.28 -24.38
CA LEU A 20 25.94 30.06 -23.35
C LEU A 20 25.21 31.27 -23.98
N ILE A 21 23.99 31.51 -23.50
CA ILE A 21 23.34 32.81 -23.17
C ILE A 21 23.25 33.90 -24.26
N SER A 22 22.00 34.23 -24.64
CA SER A 22 21.54 35.64 -24.74
C SER A 22 20.01 35.77 -24.63
N LEU A 23 19.61 36.70 -23.77
CA LEU A 23 18.29 37.07 -23.24
C LEU A 23 17.28 37.72 -24.23
N THR A 24 15.99 37.52 -23.90
CA THR A 24 14.82 38.44 -23.95
C THR A 24 14.26 38.97 -25.28
N PHE A 25 13.00 38.64 -25.62
CA PHE A 25 11.81 39.48 -25.31
C PHE A 25 10.48 38.94 -25.92
N PHE A 26 9.42 38.99 -25.10
CA PHE A 26 7.96 39.02 -25.37
C PHE A 26 7.24 37.85 -26.08
N SER A 27 6.49 37.09 -25.27
CA SER A 27 5.05 36.85 -25.50
C SER A 27 4.38 36.61 -24.14
N GLU A 28 3.70 37.63 -23.61
CA GLU A 28 2.84 37.55 -22.43
C GLU A 28 1.53 36.84 -22.80
N ALA A 29 1.29 35.68 -22.19
CA ALA A 29 -0.02 35.04 -22.12
C ALA A 29 -0.30 34.71 -20.64
N ASN A 30 -1.02 35.64 -20.02
CA ASN A 30 -1.93 35.50 -18.87
C ASN A 30 -1.85 34.18 -18.05
N THR A 31 -1.06 34.19 -16.98
CA THR A 31 -1.19 33.26 -15.85
C THR A 31 -1.72 34.03 -14.65
N GLN A 32 -2.98 33.80 -14.28
CA GLN A 32 -3.44 34.13 -12.94
C GLN A 32 -2.78 33.13 -11.98
N ASN A 33 -2.03 33.64 -11.00
CA ASN A 33 -1.55 32.85 -9.86
C ASN A 33 -2.75 32.32 -9.06
N PRO A 34 -2.71 31.10 -8.52
CA PRO A 34 -3.58 30.74 -7.41
C PRO A 34 -3.25 31.63 -6.21
N ALA A 35 -4.28 32.05 -5.50
CA ALA A 35 -4.19 32.94 -4.35
C ALA A 35 -3.49 32.22 -3.19
N SER A 36 -2.43 32.81 -2.64
CA SER A 36 -1.88 32.42 -1.34
C SER A 36 -2.80 32.95 -0.24
N ALA A 37 -3.42 32.06 0.52
CA ALA A 37 -4.05 32.43 1.80
C ALA A 37 -2.95 32.71 2.84
N SER A 38 -3.17 33.76 3.62
CA SER A 38 -2.27 34.24 4.68
C SER A 38 -2.68 33.61 6.01
N THR A 39 -1.83 32.78 6.59
CA THR A 39 -1.96 32.34 7.99
C THR A 39 -1.41 33.43 8.90
N ASP A 40 -2.29 34.08 9.69
CA ASP A 40 -1.86 34.90 10.83
C ASP A 40 -1.34 33.94 11.91
N SER A 41 -0.03 33.93 12.12
CA SER A 41 0.62 33.23 13.23
C SER A 41 0.90 34.26 14.32
N GLU A 42 0.10 34.25 15.39
CA GLU A 42 0.44 35.00 16.61
C GLU A 42 1.57 34.28 17.34
N VAL A 43 2.78 34.80 17.19
CA VAL A 43 3.93 34.44 18.02
C VAL A 43 3.77 35.08 19.39
N ILE A 44 3.44 34.29 20.42
CA ILE A 44 3.54 34.74 21.80
C ILE A 44 5.02 34.66 22.23
N GLN A 45 5.67 35.82 22.31
CA GLN A 45 6.98 35.97 22.96
C GLN A 45 6.81 36.05 24.47
N SER A 46 7.53 35.23 25.23
CA SER A 46 7.86 35.49 26.63
C SER A 46 9.32 35.94 26.75
N ASP A 47 9.50 37.19 27.19
CA ASP A 47 10.77 37.80 27.55
C ASP A 47 11.36 37.11 28.80
N GLU A 48 12.64 36.71 28.76
CA GLU A 48 13.72 37.30 29.59
C GLU A 48 15.09 36.66 29.28
N ASP A 49 16.03 37.50 28.80
CA ASP A 49 17.46 37.24 28.77
C ASP A 49 18.05 37.04 30.19
N GLN A 50 18.89 36.02 30.40
CA GLN A 50 20.30 36.15 30.83
C GLN A 50 21.11 34.83 30.69
N ASP A 51 22.34 35.02 30.19
CA ASP A 51 23.46 34.11 29.85
C ASP A 51 24.03 33.27 31.04
N PRO A 52 25.06 32.40 30.86
CA PRO A 52 25.01 30.96 30.65
C PRO A 52 25.56 30.15 31.86
N SER A 53 25.51 28.82 31.76
CA SER A 53 26.15 27.81 32.63
C SER A 53 25.43 27.43 33.94
N SER A 54 24.65 26.35 33.87
CA SER A 54 24.70 25.26 34.86
C SER A 54 23.88 24.08 34.36
N ASP A 55 24.48 22.89 34.34
CA ASP A 55 23.73 21.63 34.37
C ASP A 55 22.79 21.65 35.59
N ASN A 56 21.47 21.66 35.38
CA ASN A 56 20.48 21.17 36.34
C ASN A 56 19.13 20.89 35.67
N ASP A 57 18.82 19.60 35.54
CA ASP A 57 17.54 18.92 35.84
C ASP A 57 16.24 19.75 35.83
N GLY A 58 15.33 19.38 34.92
CA GLY A 58 13.88 19.41 35.06
C GLY A 58 13.21 20.73 35.49
N THR A 59 12.68 21.47 34.51
CA THR A 59 11.52 22.36 34.73
C THR A 59 10.51 22.11 33.62
N SER A 60 9.59 21.15 33.83
CA SER A 60 8.36 21.03 33.06
C SER A 60 7.46 22.23 33.37
N SER A 61 6.81 22.80 32.36
CA SER A 61 5.70 23.73 32.57
C SER A 61 4.55 22.99 33.25
N GLU A 62 3.84 23.66 34.18
CA GLU A 62 2.78 23.02 34.97
C GLU A 62 1.61 22.53 34.07
N GLU A 63 1.34 23.23 32.97
CA GLU A 63 0.32 22.87 31.96
C GLU A 63 0.83 23.27 30.57
N GLY A 64 0.47 22.51 29.53
CA GLY A 64 0.71 22.80 28.12
C GLY A 64 -0.56 22.51 27.34
N ASP A 65 -1.09 23.51 26.64
CA ASP A 65 -2.34 23.43 25.88
C ASP A 65 -2.07 23.93 24.46
N ILE A 66 -2.39 23.12 23.45
CA ILE A 66 -2.27 23.46 22.03
C ILE A 66 -3.61 23.27 21.35
N GLN A 67 -4.12 24.33 20.71
CA GLN A 67 -5.31 24.27 19.88
C GLN A 67 -5.01 24.70 18.45
N ASN A 68 -5.29 23.83 17.48
CA ASN A 68 -5.17 24.12 16.05
C ASN A 68 -6.55 24.07 15.40
N ASN A 69 -6.94 25.15 14.73
CA ASN A 69 -8.17 25.23 13.94
C ASN A 69 -7.81 25.54 12.49
N VAL A 70 -8.08 24.61 11.58
CA VAL A 70 -7.71 24.69 10.16
C VAL A 70 -8.96 24.55 9.29
N ASP A 71 -9.36 25.64 8.65
CA ASP A 71 -10.55 25.67 7.78
C ASP A 71 -10.16 25.98 6.33
N ASN A 72 -10.43 25.05 5.41
CA ASN A 72 -10.22 25.24 3.98
C ASN A 72 -11.53 25.14 3.21
N THR A 73 -11.76 26.08 2.29
CA THR A 73 -12.87 26.00 1.33
C THR A 73 -12.40 26.31 -0.08
N ILE A 74 -12.64 25.40 -1.02
CA ILE A 74 -12.30 25.58 -2.44
C ILE A 74 -13.59 25.60 -3.26
N GLU A 75 -13.75 26.61 -4.12
CA GLU A 75 -14.77 26.67 -5.17
C GLU A 75 -14.09 26.80 -6.54
N ALA A 76 -13.90 25.69 -7.23
CA ALA A 76 -13.15 25.63 -8.48
C ALA A 76 -13.61 24.46 -9.38
N SER A 77 -13.11 24.36 -10.61
CA SER A 77 -13.40 23.19 -11.45
C SER A 77 -12.76 21.92 -10.88
N ASP A 78 -11.56 22.06 -10.33
CA ASP A 78 -10.78 21.04 -9.62
C ASP A 78 -10.12 21.71 -8.42
N GLY A 79 -9.92 20.98 -7.32
CA GLY A 79 -9.37 21.55 -6.09
C GLY A 79 -8.73 20.50 -5.20
N ASP A 80 -7.53 20.81 -4.69
CA ASP A 80 -6.80 19.95 -3.76
C ASP A 80 -6.48 20.72 -2.47
N VAL A 81 -6.63 20.06 -1.32
CA VAL A 81 -6.26 20.57 -0.01
C VAL A 81 -5.24 19.61 0.63
N THR A 82 -4.20 20.16 1.25
CA THR A 82 -3.27 19.39 2.07
C THR A 82 -3.00 20.15 3.36
N ASN A 83 -3.29 19.53 4.50
CA ASN A 83 -3.00 20.06 5.83
C ASN A 83 -2.00 19.16 6.53
N THR A 84 -1.00 19.77 7.18
CA THR A 84 -0.07 19.08 8.07
C THR A 84 -0.04 19.84 9.38
N VAL A 85 -0.39 19.17 10.47
CA VAL A 85 -0.37 19.72 11.83
C VAL A 85 0.57 18.86 12.66
N THR A 86 1.52 19.47 13.35
CA THR A 86 2.45 18.76 14.23
C THR A 86 2.45 19.44 15.59
N ASN A 87 2.20 18.66 16.65
CA ASN A 87 2.13 19.13 18.02
C ASN A 87 3.16 18.38 18.86
N ASP A 88 4.00 19.12 19.58
CA ASP A 88 4.96 18.57 20.54
C ASP A 88 4.71 19.20 21.91
N ILE A 89 4.36 18.40 22.92
CA ILE A 89 4.15 18.86 24.30
C ILE A 89 5.13 18.18 25.24
N HIS A 90 5.75 18.97 26.12
CA HIS A 90 6.52 18.49 27.27
C HIS A 90 6.13 19.28 28.55
N SER A 91 5.17 18.78 29.32
CA SER A 91 4.56 19.48 30.47
C SER A 91 4.07 18.50 31.55
N SER A 92 3.64 18.94 32.73
CA SER A 92 2.99 18.00 33.68
C SER A 92 1.56 17.64 33.26
N HIS A 93 0.86 18.52 32.55
CA HIS A 93 -0.42 18.20 31.92
C HIS A 93 -0.43 18.70 30.47
N GLY A 94 -0.71 17.81 29.52
CA GLY A 94 -0.70 18.10 28.09
C GLY A 94 -2.09 18.00 27.47
N GLN A 95 -2.64 19.10 26.98
CA GLN A 95 -3.89 19.12 26.23
C GLN A 95 -3.62 19.51 24.78
N VAL A 96 -4.16 18.75 23.83
CA VAL A 96 -4.09 19.06 22.40
C VAL A 96 -5.46 18.90 21.77
N GLU A 97 -5.93 19.94 21.08
CA GLU A 97 -7.17 19.91 20.30
C GLU A 97 -6.86 20.35 18.86
N ASN A 98 -7.04 19.44 17.90
CA ASN A 98 -6.92 19.74 16.48
C ASN A 98 -8.31 19.66 15.83
N GLN A 99 -8.83 20.78 15.35
CA GLN A 99 -10.04 20.84 14.54
C GLN A 99 -9.68 21.21 13.10
N ILE A 100 -9.96 20.32 12.16
CA ILE A 100 -9.65 20.53 10.74
C ILE A 100 -10.93 20.34 9.92
N GLU A 101 -11.35 21.38 9.21
CA GLU A 101 -12.53 21.36 8.33
C GLU A 101 -12.13 21.68 6.88
N ASN A 102 -12.38 20.75 5.96
CA ASN A 102 -12.06 20.93 4.55
C ASN A 102 -13.28 20.75 3.67
N HIS A 103 -13.60 21.77 2.88
CA HIS A 103 -14.78 21.80 2.02
C HIS A 103 -14.38 22.11 0.57
N ILE A 104 -14.39 21.11 -0.30
CA ILE A 104 -14.10 21.28 -1.73
C ILE A 104 -15.41 21.24 -2.51
N HIS A 105 -15.67 22.25 -3.33
CA HIS A 105 -16.78 22.30 -4.28
C HIS A 105 -16.20 22.32 -5.70
N SER A 106 -15.99 21.15 -6.29
CA SER A 106 -15.35 20.97 -7.60
C SER A 106 -15.73 19.65 -8.27
N ASN A 107 -15.50 19.52 -9.58
CA ASN A 107 -15.79 18.28 -10.31
C ASN A 107 -14.80 17.15 -9.97
N ALA A 108 -13.58 17.51 -9.61
CA ALA A 108 -12.58 16.61 -9.06
C ALA A 108 -11.85 17.26 -7.87
N GLY A 109 -11.45 16.48 -6.87
CA GLY A 109 -10.59 17.04 -5.82
C GLY A 109 -10.01 16.04 -4.83
N SER A 110 -8.92 16.44 -4.18
CA SER A 110 -8.25 15.65 -3.14
C SER A 110 -8.16 16.42 -1.83
N ILE A 111 -8.43 15.76 -0.70
CA ILE A 111 -8.16 16.30 0.63
C ILE A 111 -7.18 15.36 1.33
N ASN A 112 -6.05 15.89 1.77
CA ASN A 112 -5.06 15.15 2.56
C ASN A 112 -4.82 15.86 3.89
N ASN A 113 -5.02 15.17 5.01
CA ASN A 113 -4.69 15.70 6.33
C ASN A 113 -3.67 14.79 7.00
N THR A 114 -2.59 15.36 7.52
CA THR A 114 -1.62 14.68 8.38
C THR A 114 -1.58 15.42 9.72
N VAL A 115 -1.82 14.71 10.82
CA VAL A 115 -1.77 15.26 12.17
C VAL A 115 -0.86 14.40 13.03
N ASP A 116 0.27 14.95 13.47
CA ASP A 116 1.22 14.25 14.34
C ASP A 116 1.20 14.90 15.72
N ASN A 117 0.89 14.14 16.76
CA ASN A 117 0.85 14.58 18.14
C ASN A 117 1.86 13.80 18.96
N ASN A 118 2.89 14.46 19.47
CA ASN A 118 3.88 13.91 20.37
C ASN A 118 3.70 14.56 21.76
N ILE A 119 3.17 13.81 22.72
CA ILE A 119 2.83 14.33 24.06
C ILE A 119 3.64 13.58 25.11
N GLU A 120 4.56 14.30 25.74
CA GLU A 120 5.29 13.85 26.92
C GLU A 120 4.77 14.59 28.15
N ALA A 121 3.89 13.96 28.94
CA ALA A 121 3.30 14.60 30.11
C ALA A 121 3.04 13.68 31.30
N GLU A 122 2.72 14.22 32.48
CA GLU A 122 2.25 13.33 33.56
C GLU A 122 0.82 12.85 33.27
N SER A 123 -0.04 13.70 32.73
CA SER A 123 -1.41 13.41 32.29
C SER A 123 -1.78 14.24 31.05
N GLY A 124 -2.83 13.90 30.32
CA GLY A 124 -3.22 14.71 29.17
C GLY A 124 -4.48 14.29 28.45
N ASP A 125 -5.05 15.20 27.66
CA ASP A 125 -6.20 14.94 26.80
C ASP A 125 -5.86 15.34 25.36
N LEU A 126 -6.11 14.44 24.41
CA LEU A 126 -5.85 14.65 22.99
C LEU A 126 -7.13 14.44 22.19
N GLU A 127 -7.54 15.46 21.46
CA GLU A 127 -8.71 15.44 20.58
C GLU A 127 -8.32 15.86 19.16
N ASN A 128 -8.52 14.98 18.20
CA ASN A 128 -8.39 15.28 16.78
C ASN A 128 -9.78 15.15 16.14
N THR A 129 -10.37 16.27 15.73
CA THR A 129 -11.62 16.34 14.98
C THR A 129 -11.31 16.77 13.55
N ILE A 130 -11.58 15.90 12.57
CA ILE A 130 -11.37 16.19 11.16
C ILE A 130 -12.67 15.97 10.39
N ASP A 131 -13.18 17.02 9.76
CA ASP A 131 -14.34 16.96 8.86
C ASP A 131 -13.91 17.31 7.44
N ASN A 132 -14.10 16.39 6.51
CA ASN A 132 -13.75 16.55 5.11
C ASN A 132 -14.98 16.33 4.24
N GLN A 133 -15.26 17.32 3.41
CA GLN A 133 -16.36 17.31 2.47
C GLN A 133 -15.88 17.67 1.06
N ILE A 134 -16.14 16.78 0.10
CA ILE A 134 -16.00 17.05 -1.34
C ILE A 134 -17.39 17.02 -1.98
N ASN A 135 -17.81 18.13 -2.54
CA ASN A 135 -19.11 18.37 -3.19
C ASN A 135 -18.91 18.59 -4.69
N GLY A 136 -19.09 17.52 -5.46
CA GLY A 136 -18.93 17.41 -6.90
C GLY A 136 -18.24 16.08 -7.26
N GLY A 137 -18.08 15.80 -8.55
CA GLY A 137 -17.84 14.47 -9.14
C GLY A 137 -16.90 13.51 -8.41
N ASP A 138 -15.69 13.33 -8.93
CA ASP A 138 -14.71 12.36 -8.41
C ASP A 138 -13.89 13.00 -7.27
N GLY A 139 -13.46 12.23 -6.29
CA GLY A 139 -12.59 12.79 -5.25
C GLY A 139 -11.92 11.76 -4.37
N THR A 140 -10.88 12.20 -3.66
CA THR A 140 -10.13 11.39 -2.70
C THR A 140 -10.01 12.15 -1.38
N ILE A 141 -10.15 11.43 -0.26
CA ILE A 141 -9.94 12.00 1.07
C ILE A 141 -9.02 11.05 1.83
N SER A 142 -7.90 11.56 2.32
CA SER A 142 -6.93 10.86 3.15
C SER A 142 -6.73 11.60 4.47
N ASN A 143 -6.69 10.85 5.57
CA ASN A 143 -6.38 11.37 6.90
C ASN A 143 -5.39 10.46 7.58
N GLN A 144 -4.24 11.00 7.96
CA GLN A 144 -3.20 10.33 8.72
C GLN A 144 -3.11 11.03 10.08
N ILE A 145 -3.27 10.29 11.17
CA ILE A 145 -3.13 10.84 12.53
C ILE A 145 -2.15 9.98 13.31
N GLY A 146 -0.95 10.50 13.58
CA GLY A 146 0.03 9.91 14.48
C GLY A 146 -0.13 10.47 15.89
N ASN A 147 -0.21 9.61 16.90
CA ASN A 147 -0.27 10.02 18.31
C ASN A 147 0.82 9.26 19.11
N ASP A 148 1.99 9.88 19.29
CA ASP A 148 3.08 9.39 20.13
C ASP A 148 2.94 9.94 21.56
N ILE A 149 2.38 9.15 22.47
CA ILE A 149 1.98 9.62 23.80
C ILE A 149 2.75 8.91 24.90
N ARG A 150 3.58 9.69 25.61
CA ARG A 150 4.35 9.27 26.79
C ARG A 150 3.77 9.92 28.05
N VAL A 151 2.77 9.28 28.65
CA VAL A 151 2.15 9.74 29.90
C VAL A 151 2.36 8.82 31.11
N SER A 152 2.34 9.40 32.32
CA SER A 152 2.58 8.66 33.57
C SER A 152 1.32 8.33 34.39
N VAL A 153 0.18 8.98 34.11
CA VAL A 153 -1.05 8.89 34.91
C VAL A 153 -2.26 8.52 34.05
N ASP A 154 -3.04 9.49 33.59
CA ASP A 154 -4.28 9.29 32.85
C ASP A 154 -4.18 10.03 31.50
N VAL A 155 -4.67 9.38 30.43
CA VAL A 155 -4.80 9.99 29.11
C VAL A 155 -6.14 9.67 28.48
N THR A 156 -6.79 10.67 27.89
CA THR A 156 -7.92 10.49 26.97
C THR A 156 -7.48 10.83 25.56
N ILE A 157 -7.75 9.93 24.61
CA ILE A 157 -7.47 10.16 23.19
C ILE A 157 -8.77 9.97 22.42
N THR A 158 -9.16 10.99 21.67
CA THR A 158 -10.32 10.97 20.78
C THR A 158 -9.87 11.38 19.39
N ASN A 159 -10.11 10.51 18.40
CA ASN A 159 -9.96 10.84 16.99
C ASN A 159 -11.34 10.70 16.35
N ASP A 160 -11.97 11.81 16.01
CA ASP A 160 -13.27 11.87 15.32
C ASP A 160 -13.05 12.35 13.89
N ILE A 161 -13.24 11.45 12.92
CA ILE A 161 -12.98 11.72 11.51
C ILE A 161 -14.27 11.48 10.73
N ASN A 162 -14.75 12.54 10.07
CA ASN A 162 -15.92 12.50 9.21
C ASN A 162 -15.49 12.82 7.77
N ASN A 163 -15.68 11.87 6.86
CA ASN A 163 -15.34 12.02 5.44
C ASN A 163 -16.59 11.86 4.58
N SER A 164 -16.82 12.80 3.67
CA SER A 164 -17.99 12.81 2.79
C SER A 164 -17.61 13.23 1.37
N ILE A 165 -17.96 12.41 0.38
CA ILE A 165 -17.84 12.74 -1.05
C ILE A 165 -19.22 12.63 -1.67
N THR A 166 -19.71 13.71 -2.27
CA THR A 166 -21.03 13.77 -2.91
C THR A 166 -20.88 14.15 -4.38
N ALA A 167 -21.03 13.17 -5.28
CA ALA A 167 -20.99 13.39 -6.73
C ALA A 167 -22.20 14.21 -7.22
N HIS A 168 -21.98 15.10 -8.20
CA HIS A 168 -23.08 15.75 -8.93
C HIS A 168 -23.68 14.76 -9.94
N SER A 169 -24.88 14.26 -9.67
CA SER A 169 -25.68 13.63 -10.72
C SER A 169 -26.08 14.72 -11.73
N GLU A 170 -25.47 14.73 -12.91
CA GLU A 170 -25.98 15.46 -14.07
C GLU A 170 -27.28 14.80 -14.56
N ASP A 171 -28.39 15.01 -13.84
CA ASP A 171 -29.73 14.79 -14.40
C ASP A 171 -30.12 16.00 -15.24
N GLY A 172 -29.66 15.98 -16.49
CA GLY A 172 -30.20 16.81 -17.56
C GLY A 172 -31.38 16.11 -18.24
N GLU A 173 -32.62 16.42 -17.84
CA GLU A 173 -33.59 17.15 -18.68
C GLU A 173 -35.05 17.00 -18.19
N ASN A 174 -35.66 18.16 -17.91
CA ASN A 174 -37.06 18.54 -18.07
C ASN A 174 -38.12 17.46 -18.40
N GLY A 175 -39.09 17.33 -17.49
CA GLY A 175 -40.39 16.78 -17.82
C GLY A 175 -41.37 16.77 -16.65
N GLU A 176 -41.99 17.92 -16.36
CA GLU A 176 -43.19 17.98 -15.52
C GLU A 176 -44.25 16.96 -15.99
N SER A 177 -44.66 16.03 -15.12
CA SER A 177 -46.09 15.74 -14.94
C SER A 177 -46.40 14.96 -13.68
N ASN A 178 -47.19 15.60 -12.82
CA ASN A 178 -48.04 15.05 -11.77
C ASN A 178 -48.58 13.63 -12.02
N GLY A 179 -48.61 12.80 -10.98
CA GLY A 179 -49.45 11.60 -11.04
C GLY A 179 -49.42 10.62 -9.86
N ASN A 180 -49.60 11.11 -8.63
CA ASN A 180 -50.33 10.46 -7.53
C ASN A 180 -50.69 8.95 -7.65
N GLY A 181 -50.07 8.14 -6.79
CA GLY A 181 -50.77 7.29 -5.83
C GLY A 181 -51.19 5.86 -6.25
N GLY A 182 -50.86 4.89 -5.40
CA GLY A 182 -51.67 3.68 -5.26
C GLY A 182 -50.94 2.41 -4.83
N ASN A 183 -50.91 2.17 -3.51
CA ASN A 183 -50.74 0.85 -2.89
C ASN A 183 -51.61 -0.24 -3.54
N GLY A 184 -51.12 -1.49 -3.49
CA GLY A 184 -51.96 -2.67 -3.70
C GLY A 184 -51.19 -3.99 -3.61
N GLU A 185 -50.91 -4.43 -2.39
CA GLU A 185 -50.67 -5.85 -2.07
C GLU A 185 -51.92 -6.70 -2.40
N GLU A 186 -51.71 -7.91 -2.91
CA GLU A 186 -52.24 -9.20 -2.37
C GLU A 186 -52.32 -10.30 -3.44
N ASN A 187 -51.50 -11.34 -3.21
CA ASN A 187 -51.81 -12.78 -3.16
C ASN A 187 -53.00 -13.35 -3.95
N GLY A 188 -52.70 -14.40 -4.73
CA GLY A 188 -53.69 -15.33 -5.28
C GLY A 188 -53.07 -16.64 -5.73
N ASN A 189 -52.90 -17.55 -4.78
CA ASN A 189 -52.46 -18.95 -4.91
C ASN A 189 -53.36 -19.78 -5.84
N GLY A 190 -52.79 -20.78 -6.53
CA GLY A 190 -53.53 -21.70 -7.40
C GLY A 190 -52.71 -22.91 -7.82
N GLU A 191 -52.57 -23.88 -6.91
CA GLU A 191 -52.01 -25.21 -7.12
C GLU A 191 -52.87 -26.10 -8.04
N ASN A 192 -52.16 -27.04 -8.70
CA ASN A 192 -52.50 -28.39 -9.22
C ASN A 192 -52.09 -28.52 -10.70
N GLY A 193 -51.27 -29.48 -11.12
CA GLY A 193 -50.73 -30.67 -10.46
C GLY A 193 -50.51 -31.76 -11.53
N SER A 194 -49.55 -32.66 -11.26
CA SER A 194 -49.30 -33.95 -11.97
C SER A 194 -48.75 -33.86 -13.41
N ASP A 195 -47.83 -34.70 -13.88
CA ASP A 195 -47.13 -35.87 -13.34
C ASP A 195 -46.07 -36.35 -14.36
N ASN A 196 -45.05 -37.07 -13.86
CA ASN A 196 -44.22 -38.10 -14.51
C ASN A 196 -43.25 -37.80 -15.67
N GLY A 197 -42.01 -38.25 -15.46
CA GLY A 197 -41.09 -38.66 -16.52
C GLY A 197 -39.64 -38.85 -16.07
N ASP A 198 -39.37 -39.90 -15.29
CA ASP A 198 -38.04 -40.42 -14.97
C ASP A 198 -37.18 -40.72 -16.23
N GLU A 199 -35.86 -40.50 -16.13
CA GLU A 199 -34.80 -41.54 -16.24
C GLU A 199 -33.44 -40.99 -16.74
N ASN A 200 -32.45 -41.06 -15.84
CA ASN A 200 -31.09 -41.59 -16.00
C ASN A 200 -30.20 -41.22 -17.20
N GLY A 201 -29.04 -40.62 -16.85
CA GLY A 201 -27.83 -40.58 -17.65
C GLY A 201 -26.57 -40.46 -16.78
N ASN A 202 -26.26 -41.52 -16.02
CA ASN A 202 -24.95 -41.84 -15.40
C ASN A 202 -23.81 -41.60 -16.42
N GLY A 203 -22.75 -40.85 -16.16
CA GLY A 203 -21.76 -41.03 -15.09
C GLY A 203 -20.46 -41.58 -15.71
N ASN A 204 -19.40 -40.78 -15.74
CA ASN A 204 -18.02 -41.27 -15.67
C ASN A 204 -17.11 -40.13 -15.21
N GLY A 205 -17.13 -39.88 -13.89
CA GLY A 205 -16.02 -39.25 -13.20
C GLY A 205 -14.92 -40.31 -13.03
N GLU A 206 -13.72 -39.98 -13.50
CA GLU A 206 -12.52 -40.69 -13.08
C GLU A 206 -11.95 -39.94 -11.88
N ASN A 207 -12.36 -40.41 -10.70
CA ASN A 207 -11.64 -40.20 -9.45
C ASN A 207 -10.25 -40.82 -9.59
N GLY A 208 -9.25 -39.98 -9.86
CA GLY A 208 -7.89 -40.21 -9.39
C GLY A 208 -7.83 -39.82 -7.93
N SER A 209 -7.81 -40.81 -7.05
CA SER A 209 -7.51 -40.66 -5.64
C SER A 209 -6.01 -40.37 -5.51
N ASP A 210 -5.59 -39.11 -5.54
CA ASP A 210 -4.26 -38.75 -5.09
C ASP A 210 -4.28 -38.51 -3.58
N ASN A 211 -3.42 -39.24 -2.88
CA ASN A 211 -3.09 -38.92 -1.50
C ASN A 211 -2.56 -37.49 -1.50
N GLY A 212 -3.10 -36.61 -0.64
CA GLY A 212 -2.71 -35.21 -0.52
C GLY A 212 -1.24 -35.02 -0.14
N GLU A 213 -0.36 -35.17 -1.11
CA GLU A 213 1.03 -34.74 -1.07
C GLU A 213 1.06 -33.29 -1.58
N THR A 214 1.61 -32.39 -0.76
CA THR A 214 1.91 -31.02 -1.14
C THR A 214 2.74 -31.03 -2.43
N PRO A 215 2.36 -30.27 -3.48
CA PRO A 215 3.14 -30.19 -4.71
C PRO A 215 4.57 -29.73 -4.42
N GLU A 216 5.54 -30.10 -5.25
CA GLU A 216 6.91 -29.60 -5.10
C GLU A 216 6.97 -28.10 -5.38
N THR A 217 6.34 -27.68 -6.47
CA THR A 217 6.21 -26.27 -6.86
C THR A 217 4.87 -26.04 -7.53
N VAL A 218 4.37 -24.81 -7.46
CA VAL A 218 3.18 -24.35 -8.19
C VAL A 218 3.49 -23.08 -8.99
N TRP A 219 2.75 -22.85 -10.07
CA TRP A 219 2.89 -21.63 -10.87
C TRP A 219 1.89 -20.58 -10.40
N GLY A 220 2.30 -19.32 -10.45
CA GLY A 220 1.44 -18.22 -10.07
C GLY A 220 1.91 -16.89 -10.64
N VAL A 221 1.20 -15.84 -10.26
CA VAL A 221 1.42 -14.49 -10.75
C VAL A 221 1.35 -13.49 -9.61
N ASP A 222 1.78 -12.27 -9.83
CA ASP A 222 1.47 -11.15 -8.94
C ASP A 222 1.17 -9.90 -9.77
N SER A 223 0.47 -8.94 -9.17
CA SER A 223 0.10 -7.72 -9.86
C SER A 223 -0.01 -6.51 -8.94
N ALA A 224 0.45 -5.36 -9.43
CA ALA A 224 0.18 -4.07 -8.83
C ALA A 224 -1.27 -3.58 -9.08
N SER A 225 -1.90 -4.04 -10.17
CA SER A 225 -3.29 -3.72 -10.51
C SER A 225 -4.28 -4.65 -9.81
N ILE A 226 -5.51 -4.16 -9.62
CA ILE A 226 -6.65 -4.95 -9.13
C ILE A 226 -6.91 -6.11 -10.09
N THR A 227 -7.10 -7.31 -9.55
CA THR A 227 -7.48 -8.50 -10.30
C THR A 227 -8.98 -8.51 -10.51
N THR A 228 -9.41 -8.20 -11.74
CA THR A 228 -10.80 -8.35 -12.17
C THR A 228 -11.00 -9.67 -12.91
N ASP A 229 -12.25 -10.05 -13.16
CA ASP A 229 -12.60 -11.18 -14.04
C ASP A 229 -11.88 -11.09 -15.40
N GLU A 230 -11.79 -9.88 -15.98
CA GLU A 230 -11.09 -9.66 -17.24
C GLU A 230 -9.59 -9.88 -17.13
N MET A 231 -8.97 -9.48 -16.02
CA MET A 231 -7.54 -9.70 -15.77
C MET A 231 -7.24 -11.18 -15.58
N LEU A 232 -8.02 -11.88 -14.76
CA LEU A 232 -7.89 -13.32 -14.56
C LEU A 232 -8.10 -14.09 -15.89
N ALA A 233 -9.12 -13.74 -16.67
CA ALA A 233 -9.34 -14.32 -17.99
C ALA A 233 -8.17 -14.03 -18.94
N CYS A 234 -7.61 -12.81 -18.92
CA CYS A 234 -6.42 -12.46 -19.70
C CYS A 234 -5.25 -13.38 -19.36
N VAL A 235 -4.98 -13.61 -18.07
CA VAL A 235 -3.88 -14.48 -17.61
C VAL A 235 -4.09 -15.91 -18.08
N ARG A 236 -5.29 -16.47 -17.91
CA ARG A 236 -5.62 -17.83 -18.36
C ARG A 236 -5.52 -18.02 -19.87
N ASP A 237 -5.95 -17.03 -20.63
CA ASP A 237 -5.91 -17.10 -22.10
C ASP A 237 -4.50 -16.95 -22.69
N ASN A 238 -3.59 -16.27 -21.99
CA ASN A 238 -2.27 -15.89 -22.54
C ASN A 238 -1.07 -16.52 -21.84
N PHE A 239 -1.18 -16.90 -20.57
CA PHE A 239 -0.06 -17.32 -19.73
C PHE A 239 -0.24 -18.71 -19.12
N GLY A 240 -1.35 -18.97 -18.45
CA GLY A 240 -1.54 -20.23 -17.70
C GLY A 240 -2.59 -20.09 -16.62
N ASP A 241 -2.77 -21.14 -15.82
CA ASP A 241 -3.75 -21.16 -14.73
C ASP A 241 -3.04 -20.95 -13.39
N PRO A 242 -3.08 -19.74 -12.80
CA PRO A 242 -2.32 -19.45 -11.59
C PRO A 242 -2.94 -20.12 -10.36
N GLU A 243 -2.13 -20.80 -9.55
CA GLU A 243 -2.55 -21.34 -8.24
C GLU A 243 -2.36 -20.31 -7.11
N ILE A 244 -1.47 -19.33 -7.31
CA ILE A 244 -1.19 -18.24 -6.37
C ILE A 244 -1.25 -16.90 -7.10
N TRP A 245 -1.82 -15.90 -6.44
CA TRP A 245 -1.80 -14.50 -6.86
C TRP A 245 -1.23 -13.59 -5.77
N GLY A 246 -0.09 -12.96 -6.02
CA GLY A 246 0.50 -11.95 -5.13
C GLY A 246 -0.22 -10.61 -5.23
N ARG A 247 -0.71 -10.10 -4.09
CA ARG A 247 -1.50 -8.87 -4.02
C ARG A 247 -1.15 -8.01 -2.81
N TYR A 248 -1.27 -6.70 -3.00
CA TYR A 248 -0.87 -5.71 -2.01
C TYR A 248 -1.96 -5.53 -0.95
N LEU A 249 -1.56 -5.50 0.32
CA LEU A 249 -2.45 -5.35 1.45
C LEU A 249 -3.17 -3.99 1.46
N GLY A 250 -2.48 -2.94 1.02
CA GLY A 250 -2.99 -1.58 0.96
C GLY A 250 -2.66 -0.91 -0.38
N THR A 251 -3.36 0.19 -0.66
CA THR A 251 -3.08 1.02 -1.84
C THR A 251 -1.90 1.94 -1.54
N ASN A 252 -0.85 1.82 -2.35
CA ASN A 252 0.28 2.74 -2.35
C ASN A 252 0.23 3.60 -3.62
N GLU A 253 -0.09 4.89 -3.47
CA GLU A 253 -0.38 5.78 -4.59
C GLU A 253 0.75 5.82 -5.63
N GLY A 254 0.38 5.53 -6.89
CA GLY A 254 1.33 5.50 -8.00
C GLY A 254 2.22 4.25 -8.06
N ALA A 255 2.08 3.31 -7.11
CA ALA A 255 2.82 2.06 -7.07
C ALA A 255 1.91 0.83 -7.18
N SER A 256 0.89 0.71 -6.33
CA SER A 256 0.01 -0.46 -6.27
C SER A 256 -1.39 -0.15 -5.78
N TYR A 257 -2.35 -0.98 -6.21
CA TYR A 257 -3.70 -1.02 -5.65
C TYR A 257 -3.80 -2.12 -4.59
N GLY A 258 -4.38 -1.76 -3.45
CA GLY A 258 -4.65 -2.69 -2.35
C GLY A 258 -5.72 -3.72 -2.71
N LEU A 259 -5.74 -4.82 -1.97
CA LEU A 259 -6.77 -5.86 -2.03
C LEU A 259 -8.15 -5.25 -1.78
N THR A 260 -9.16 -5.78 -2.48
CA THR A 260 -10.58 -5.50 -2.20
C THR A 260 -11.32 -6.77 -1.85
N ALA A 261 -12.46 -6.66 -1.16
CA ALA A 261 -13.27 -7.82 -0.81
C ALA A 261 -13.77 -8.58 -2.05
N GLU A 262 -14.12 -7.86 -3.12
CA GLU A 262 -14.55 -8.46 -4.39
C GLU A 262 -13.42 -9.23 -5.07
N GLU A 263 -12.19 -8.72 -5.00
CA GLU A 263 -11.01 -9.39 -5.53
C GLU A 263 -10.71 -10.69 -4.77
N VAL A 264 -10.81 -10.67 -3.44
CA VAL A 264 -10.66 -11.88 -2.62
C VAL A 264 -11.72 -12.93 -2.95
N GLU A 265 -12.99 -12.51 -3.03
CA GLU A 265 -14.10 -13.40 -3.39
C GLU A 265 -13.87 -14.05 -4.76
N LEU A 266 -13.38 -13.28 -5.74
CA LEU A 266 -13.04 -13.79 -7.07
C LEU A 266 -11.93 -14.84 -7.00
N LEU A 267 -10.79 -14.52 -6.38
CA LEU A 267 -9.63 -15.41 -6.35
C LEU A 267 -9.94 -16.71 -5.62
N HIS A 268 -10.60 -16.65 -4.46
CA HIS A 268 -10.99 -17.85 -3.71
C HIS A 268 -12.08 -18.67 -4.38
N ALA A 269 -13.01 -18.05 -5.11
CA ALA A 269 -14.02 -18.79 -5.89
C ALA A 269 -13.39 -19.62 -7.02
N GLU A 270 -12.19 -19.25 -7.44
CA GLU A 270 -11.41 -19.88 -8.50
C GLU A 270 -10.29 -20.79 -7.95
N ASP A 271 -10.31 -21.07 -6.64
CA ASP A 271 -9.31 -21.88 -5.92
C ASP A 271 -7.87 -21.33 -6.02
N ILE A 272 -7.72 -20.00 -6.12
CA ILE A 272 -6.44 -19.30 -6.17
C ILE A 272 -6.10 -18.74 -4.79
N GLN A 273 -4.92 -19.08 -4.26
CA GLN A 273 -4.44 -18.55 -2.98
C GLN A 273 -3.83 -17.16 -3.13
N ILE A 274 -3.92 -16.35 -2.09
CA ILE A 274 -3.44 -14.97 -2.09
C ILE A 274 -2.15 -14.87 -1.28
N LEU A 275 -1.08 -14.40 -1.93
CA LEU A 275 0.15 -13.98 -1.25
C LEU A 275 0.04 -12.49 -0.89
N VAL A 276 0.12 -12.17 0.39
CA VAL A 276 -0.16 -10.83 0.91
C VAL A 276 1.13 -10.00 1.02
N VAL A 277 1.16 -8.87 0.33
CA VAL A 277 2.35 -8.01 0.19
C VAL A 277 2.15 -6.66 0.89
N TYR A 278 3.10 -6.26 1.72
CA TYR A 278 3.14 -4.94 2.33
C TYR A 278 4.24 -4.08 1.69
N ASN A 279 3.90 -2.92 1.11
CA ASN A 279 4.84 -2.05 0.40
C ASN A 279 4.77 -0.57 0.80
N HIS A 280 4.32 -0.25 2.01
CA HIS A 280 4.15 1.13 2.48
C HIS A 280 5.43 1.73 3.11
N PHE A 281 6.60 1.29 2.67
CA PHE A 281 7.89 1.83 3.06
C PHE A 281 8.82 1.97 1.85
N ASN A 282 9.74 2.93 1.92
CA ASN A 282 10.80 3.13 0.93
C ASN A 282 12.20 3.24 1.58
N ASP A 283 12.27 3.04 2.89
CA ASP A 283 13.49 2.98 3.69
C ASP A 283 13.33 1.83 4.69
N GLY A 284 14.09 0.77 4.50
CA GLY A 284 14.10 -0.41 5.35
C GLY A 284 15.25 -0.39 6.34
N THR A 285 15.51 0.71 7.03
CA THR A 285 16.63 0.78 8.00
C THR A 285 16.17 1.01 9.44
N GLY A 286 16.83 0.33 10.37
CA GLY A 286 16.60 0.44 11.81
C GLY A 286 15.49 -0.46 12.39
N TYR A 287 15.74 -0.97 13.59
CA TYR A 287 14.87 -1.92 14.29
C TYR A 287 13.47 -1.37 14.59
N ASP A 288 13.41 -0.19 15.22
CA ASP A 288 12.14 0.45 15.58
C ASP A 288 11.29 0.75 14.33
N HIS A 289 11.94 1.00 13.19
CA HIS A 289 11.27 1.23 11.92
C HIS A 289 10.70 -0.07 11.32
N GLY A 290 11.45 -1.17 11.42
CA GLY A 290 10.96 -2.50 11.08
C GLY A 290 9.74 -2.90 11.91
N GLN A 291 9.77 -2.65 13.22
CA GLN A 291 8.62 -2.89 14.10
C GLN A 291 7.43 -1.99 13.74
N TYR A 292 7.66 -0.71 13.47
CA TYR A 292 6.61 0.22 13.06
C TYR A 292 5.87 -0.30 11.83
N HIS A 293 6.60 -0.61 10.75
CA HIS A 293 6.00 -1.10 9.51
C HIS A 293 5.33 -2.47 9.64
N ALA A 294 5.88 -3.36 10.48
CA ALA A 294 5.23 -4.63 10.79
C ALA A 294 3.89 -4.42 11.51
N ASN A 295 3.83 -3.54 12.52
CA ASN A 295 2.59 -3.25 13.22
C ASN A 295 1.54 -2.63 12.30
N GLU A 296 1.93 -1.71 11.42
CA GLU A 296 1.04 -1.17 10.37
C GLU A 296 0.48 -2.29 9.47
N ALA A 297 1.33 -3.22 9.02
CA ALA A 297 0.90 -4.35 8.20
C ALA A 297 -0.06 -5.28 8.96
N ILE A 298 0.23 -5.58 10.23
CA ILE A 298 -0.61 -6.42 11.09
C ILE A 298 -1.98 -5.78 11.31
N GLU A 299 -2.03 -4.47 11.58
CA GLU A 299 -3.29 -3.73 11.77
C GLU A 299 -4.11 -3.71 10.48
N MET A 300 -3.50 -3.41 9.33
CA MET A 300 -4.18 -3.49 8.03
C MET A 300 -4.73 -4.90 7.74
N ALA A 301 -3.95 -5.94 8.03
CA ALA A 301 -4.37 -7.33 7.84
C ALA A 301 -5.57 -7.69 8.74
N ARG A 302 -5.55 -7.27 10.02
CA ARG A 302 -6.67 -7.45 10.96
C ARG A 302 -7.93 -6.72 10.50
N ASP A 303 -7.79 -5.47 10.11
CA ASP A 303 -8.92 -4.63 9.68
C ASP A 303 -9.56 -5.15 8.39
N PHE A 304 -8.73 -5.67 7.49
CA PHE A 304 -9.20 -6.31 6.26
C PHE A 304 -9.81 -7.71 6.50
N GLY A 305 -9.44 -8.37 7.60
CA GLY A 305 -9.95 -9.69 7.97
C GLY A 305 -9.14 -10.85 7.39
N ILE A 306 -7.83 -10.67 7.20
CA ILE A 306 -6.93 -11.74 6.79
C ILE A 306 -6.84 -12.80 7.91
N PRO A 307 -6.92 -14.11 7.58
CA PRO A 307 -6.85 -15.16 8.59
C PRO A 307 -5.51 -15.24 9.33
N GLU A 308 -5.58 -15.67 10.60
CA GLU A 308 -4.40 -16.06 11.37
C GLU A 308 -3.56 -17.11 10.63
N GLY A 309 -2.24 -17.04 10.76
CA GLY A 309 -1.28 -17.95 10.13
C GLY A 309 -0.79 -17.51 8.74
N VAL A 310 -1.51 -16.63 8.05
CA VAL A 310 -1.09 -16.08 6.75
C VAL A 310 0.20 -15.28 6.90
N ALA A 311 1.11 -15.43 5.94
CA ALA A 311 2.37 -14.70 5.89
C ALA A 311 2.18 -13.30 5.30
N LEU A 312 2.77 -12.30 5.94
CA LEU A 312 2.84 -10.92 5.45
C LEU A 312 4.25 -10.68 4.88
N PHE A 313 4.34 -10.38 3.59
CA PHE A 313 5.62 -10.16 2.91
C PHE A 313 5.98 -8.68 2.83
N ALA A 314 7.04 -8.25 3.51
CA ALA A 314 7.61 -6.91 3.33
C ALA A 314 8.26 -6.77 1.95
N ASN A 315 7.83 -5.79 1.16
CA ASN A 315 8.31 -5.53 -0.19
C ASN A 315 9.56 -4.65 -0.20
N VAL A 316 10.74 -5.25 -0.34
CA VAL A 316 12.01 -4.52 -0.46
C VAL A 316 12.38 -4.32 -1.94
N GLU A 317 12.13 -3.12 -2.45
CA GLU A 317 12.52 -2.75 -3.82
C GLU A 317 14.06 -2.63 -3.96
N PRO A 318 14.64 -2.90 -5.16
CA PRO A 318 16.09 -2.92 -5.38
C PRO A 318 16.84 -1.62 -5.03
N ILE A 319 16.15 -0.48 -4.92
CA ILE A 319 16.75 0.83 -4.64
C ILE A 319 16.51 1.29 -3.20
N TYR A 320 15.71 0.55 -2.42
CA TYR A 320 15.43 0.93 -1.04
C TYR A 320 16.63 0.56 -0.16
N PRO A 321 17.11 1.47 0.70
CA PRO A 321 18.08 1.11 1.70
C PRO A 321 17.45 0.04 2.62
N ILE A 322 18.23 -0.96 3.00
CA ILE A 322 17.80 -2.06 3.86
C ILE A 322 18.95 -2.46 4.78
N ASP A 323 18.66 -2.70 6.06
CA ASP A 323 19.64 -3.22 7.01
C ASP A 323 19.11 -4.40 7.85
N SER A 324 20.01 -5.04 8.58
CA SER A 324 19.68 -6.20 9.42
C SER A 324 18.72 -5.85 10.55
N ASP A 325 18.81 -4.63 11.08
CA ASP A 325 18.01 -4.20 12.23
C ASP A 325 16.55 -4.09 11.82
N PHE A 326 16.24 -3.53 10.64
CA PHE A 326 14.88 -3.50 10.10
C PHE A 326 14.30 -4.88 9.88
N ILE A 327 15.07 -5.79 9.24
CA ILE A 327 14.61 -7.17 8.99
C ILE A 327 14.29 -7.87 10.31
N GLN A 328 15.13 -7.68 11.33
CA GLN A 328 14.88 -8.21 12.67
C GLN A 328 13.63 -7.58 13.31
N GLY A 329 13.48 -6.25 13.27
CA GLY A 329 12.31 -5.56 13.83
C GLY A 329 11.01 -5.99 13.16
N TRP A 330 11.02 -6.16 11.84
CA TRP A 330 9.88 -6.71 11.09
C TRP A 330 9.57 -8.15 11.51
N HIS A 331 10.60 -9.00 11.58
CA HIS A 331 10.45 -10.40 11.97
C HIS A 331 9.83 -10.54 13.36
N ASP A 332 10.41 -9.86 14.35
CA ASP A 332 10.00 -9.94 15.75
C ASP A 332 8.53 -9.51 15.91
N ALA A 333 8.15 -8.36 15.34
CA ALA A 333 6.79 -7.85 15.47
C ALA A 333 5.74 -8.74 14.77
N VAL A 334 6.04 -9.26 13.57
CA VAL A 334 5.11 -10.16 12.88
C VAL A 334 4.99 -11.51 13.60
N THR A 335 6.09 -12.11 14.05
CA THR A 335 6.06 -13.42 14.73
C THR A 335 5.47 -13.35 16.15
N GLU A 336 5.50 -12.18 16.81
CA GLU A 336 4.77 -11.95 18.06
C GLU A 336 3.24 -11.81 17.86
N SER A 337 2.79 -11.64 16.61
CA SER A 337 1.38 -11.56 16.22
C SER A 337 0.79 -12.93 15.84
N GLU A 338 -0.41 -12.93 15.27
CA GLU A 338 -1.08 -14.09 14.71
C GLU A 338 -0.62 -14.46 13.28
N TYR A 339 0.23 -13.66 12.65
CA TYR A 339 0.68 -13.85 11.26
C TYR A 339 2.08 -14.45 11.17
N SER A 340 2.40 -14.96 9.98
CA SER A 340 3.75 -15.46 9.66
C SER A 340 4.61 -14.37 9.02
N SER A 341 5.92 -14.40 9.27
CA SER A 341 6.83 -13.39 8.70
C SER A 341 7.29 -13.77 7.30
N GLY A 342 7.20 -12.83 6.36
CA GLY A 342 7.73 -12.96 5.00
C GLY A 342 8.50 -11.70 4.56
N ILE A 343 9.38 -11.88 3.58
CA ILE A 343 10.13 -10.78 2.95
C ILE A 343 10.30 -11.05 1.45
N TYR A 344 10.07 -10.01 0.66
CA TYR A 344 10.32 -10.00 -0.78
C TYR A 344 11.52 -9.12 -1.12
N GLY A 345 12.32 -9.55 -2.10
CA GLY A 345 13.39 -8.73 -2.67
C GLY A 345 14.31 -9.50 -3.61
N VAL A 346 15.33 -8.83 -4.12
CA VAL A 346 16.33 -9.46 -5.01
C VAL A 346 17.39 -10.19 -4.17
N PHE A 347 17.15 -11.44 -3.78
CA PHE A 347 18.08 -12.24 -2.96
C PHE A 347 19.22 -12.87 -3.78
N ASP A 348 19.99 -12.04 -4.49
CA ASP A 348 21.28 -12.44 -5.07
C ASP A 348 22.43 -12.07 -4.11
N PRO A 349 23.48 -12.89 -3.93
CA PRO A 349 24.57 -12.65 -2.98
C PRO A 349 25.28 -11.29 -3.07
N GLY A 350 25.12 -10.56 -4.18
CA GLY A 350 25.64 -9.20 -4.35
C GLY A 350 24.71 -8.07 -3.90
N GLN A 351 23.48 -8.36 -3.47
CA GLN A 351 22.45 -7.36 -3.16
C GLN A 351 22.41 -7.02 -1.68
N GLU A 352 22.00 -5.78 -1.37
CA GLU A 352 21.93 -5.28 0.01
C GLU A 352 20.94 -6.09 0.86
N VAL A 353 19.77 -6.44 0.32
CA VAL A 353 18.77 -7.26 1.02
C VAL A 353 19.30 -8.65 1.39
N TYR A 354 20.09 -9.28 0.51
CA TYR A 354 20.71 -10.58 0.79
C TYR A 354 21.70 -10.47 1.96
N MET A 355 22.58 -9.46 1.93
CA MET A 355 23.57 -9.25 2.99
C MET A 355 22.93 -8.84 4.32
N ALA A 356 21.89 -8.00 4.29
CA ALA A 356 21.13 -7.58 5.46
C ALA A 356 20.42 -8.78 6.10
N PHE A 357 19.80 -9.64 5.29
CA PHE A 357 19.15 -10.85 5.77
C PHE A 357 20.16 -11.82 6.41
N GLU A 358 21.29 -12.10 5.76
CA GLU A 358 22.32 -12.97 6.36
C GLU A 358 22.85 -12.42 7.69
N ALA A 359 23.03 -11.10 7.79
CA ALA A 359 23.45 -10.46 9.04
C ALA A 359 22.38 -10.54 10.12
N ALA A 360 21.11 -10.34 9.78
CA ALA A 360 19.99 -10.51 10.70
C ALA A 360 19.88 -11.96 11.19
N ALA A 361 19.97 -12.94 10.27
CA ALA A 361 19.99 -14.36 10.56
C ALA A 361 21.19 -14.83 11.41
N GLU A 362 22.36 -14.20 11.25
CA GLU A 362 23.51 -14.47 12.12
C GLU A 362 23.27 -13.98 13.55
N ALA A 363 22.57 -12.86 13.71
CA ALA A 363 22.20 -12.30 15.01
C ALA A 363 21.05 -13.07 15.68
N ASP A 364 20.02 -13.43 14.89
CA ASP A 364 18.88 -14.23 15.31
C ASP A 364 18.59 -15.39 14.32
N PRO A 365 18.94 -16.63 14.69
CA PRO A 365 18.69 -17.79 13.85
C PRO A 365 17.20 -18.08 13.55
N SER A 366 16.24 -17.55 14.32
CA SER A 366 14.81 -17.77 14.02
C SER A 366 14.42 -17.21 12.65
N ILE A 367 15.10 -16.14 12.19
CA ILE A 367 14.87 -15.55 10.88
C ILE A 367 15.09 -16.57 9.76
N LEU A 368 16.08 -17.46 9.88
CA LEU A 368 16.28 -18.54 8.89
C LEU A 368 15.20 -19.62 8.96
N GLU A 369 14.70 -19.89 10.17
CA GLU A 369 13.79 -21.01 10.45
C GLU A 369 12.31 -20.65 10.25
N GLU A 370 11.96 -19.36 10.28
CA GLU A 370 10.56 -18.90 10.37
C GLU A 370 10.19 -17.83 9.33
N MET A 371 11.14 -17.02 8.82
CA MET A 371 10.84 -16.00 7.81
C MET A 371 10.86 -16.59 6.39
N HIS A 372 9.77 -16.43 5.65
CA HIS A 372 9.65 -16.88 4.26
C HIS A 372 10.24 -15.86 3.29
N ILE A 373 11.10 -16.31 2.39
CA ILE A 373 11.68 -15.49 1.32
C ILE A 373 10.88 -15.63 0.03
N TRP A 374 10.48 -14.52 -0.56
CA TRP A 374 10.06 -14.46 -1.95
C TRP A 374 11.12 -13.70 -2.76
N THR A 375 11.88 -14.40 -3.58
CA THR A 375 13.03 -13.81 -4.29
C THR A 375 12.67 -13.37 -5.70
N ALA A 376 13.20 -12.24 -6.14
CA ALA A 376 13.18 -11.78 -7.53
C ALA A 376 14.48 -12.12 -8.30
N ALA A 377 15.24 -13.10 -7.82
CA ALA A 377 16.53 -13.50 -8.40
C ALA A 377 16.63 -15.01 -8.67
N PRO A 378 17.17 -15.43 -9.84
CA PRO A 378 17.48 -14.61 -11.01
C PRO A 378 16.21 -14.19 -11.78
N ASN A 379 16.28 -13.13 -12.58
CA ASN A 379 15.21 -12.79 -13.52
C ASN A 379 15.49 -13.46 -14.88
N GLU A 380 14.68 -14.45 -15.24
CA GLU A 380 14.75 -15.23 -16.48
C GLU A 380 13.81 -14.68 -17.57
N GLY A 381 12.91 -13.76 -17.20
CA GLY A 381 11.95 -13.10 -18.07
C GLY A 381 10.57 -13.80 -18.09
N ILE A 382 9.57 -13.03 -18.52
CA ILE A 382 8.17 -13.48 -18.59
C ILE A 382 8.01 -14.66 -19.55
N THR A 383 7.30 -15.70 -19.10
CA THR A 383 6.88 -16.84 -19.90
C THR A 383 5.46 -17.25 -19.57
N THR A 384 4.86 -18.10 -20.40
CA THR A 384 3.68 -18.89 -20.01
C THR A 384 4.07 -19.93 -18.96
N GLU A 385 3.09 -20.47 -18.24
CA GLU A 385 3.23 -21.60 -17.31
C GLU A 385 3.92 -22.80 -17.98
N ASP A 386 3.44 -23.23 -19.15
CA ASP A 386 4.00 -24.35 -19.94
C ASP A 386 5.49 -24.16 -20.33
N ASN A 387 5.98 -22.93 -20.31
CA ASN A 387 7.35 -22.56 -20.68
C ASN A 387 8.13 -21.96 -19.51
N ALA A 388 7.62 -22.07 -18.28
CA ALA A 388 8.28 -21.58 -17.08
C ALA A 388 9.69 -22.20 -16.94
N PRO A 389 10.67 -21.45 -16.42
CA PRO A 389 12.01 -21.98 -16.20
C PRO A 389 11.98 -23.11 -15.17
N ALA A 390 13.02 -23.95 -15.17
CA ALA A 390 13.19 -24.91 -14.09
C ALA A 390 13.38 -24.15 -12.76
N TYR A 391 12.70 -24.58 -11.71
CA TYR A 391 12.77 -23.95 -10.39
C TYR A 391 14.21 -23.92 -9.85
N ASN A 392 14.80 -22.73 -9.81
CA ASN A 392 16.18 -22.51 -9.36
C ASN A 392 16.38 -21.07 -8.82
N PRO A 393 15.62 -20.67 -7.78
CA PRO A 393 15.79 -19.36 -7.15
C PRO A 393 17.17 -19.17 -6.51
N SER A 394 17.59 -17.91 -6.41
CA SER A 394 18.70 -17.47 -5.56
C SER A 394 18.18 -16.94 -4.24
N TYR A 395 18.69 -17.48 -3.14
CA TYR A 395 18.36 -17.10 -1.76
C TYR A 395 19.43 -17.61 -0.78
N PRO A 396 19.52 -17.07 0.45
CA PRO A 396 20.48 -17.51 1.47
C PRO A 396 20.33 -18.99 1.84
N ASP A 397 21.46 -19.68 2.02
CA ASP A 397 21.49 -21.11 2.37
C ASP A 397 20.77 -21.37 3.70
N GLY A 398 19.78 -22.28 3.67
CA GLY A 398 19.05 -22.70 4.86
C GLY A 398 17.85 -21.84 5.24
N ALA A 399 17.59 -20.74 4.51
CA ALA A 399 16.37 -19.97 4.67
C ALA A 399 15.14 -20.71 4.11
N LEU A 400 13.95 -20.36 4.61
CA LEU A 400 12.70 -20.81 4.03
C LEU A 400 12.41 -20.06 2.73
N ILE A 401 12.36 -20.78 1.61
CA ILE A 401 11.95 -20.22 0.33
C ILE A 401 10.42 -20.36 0.19
N GLY A 402 9.73 -19.24 0.02
CA GLY A 402 8.30 -19.21 -0.31
C GLY A 402 8.07 -19.19 -1.83
N GLY A 403 8.87 -18.42 -2.57
CA GLY A 403 8.70 -18.37 -4.02
C GLY A 403 9.76 -17.59 -4.77
N TRP A 404 9.60 -17.59 -6.08
CA TRP A 404 10.52 -17.01 -7.04
C TRP A 404 9.77 -16.24 -8.12
N GLN A 405 9.90 -14.92 -8.11
CA GLN A 405 9.51 -14.06 -9.23
C GLN A 405 10.61 -14.12 -10.29
N TYR A 406 10.34 -14.87 -11.36
CA TYR A 406 11.33 -15.11 -12.41
C TYR A 406 11.16 -14.17 -13.61
N GLY A 407 10.03 -13.47 -13.73
CA GLY A 407 9.74 -12.57 -14.84
C GLY A 407 8.95 -11.36 -14.40
N LEU A 408 9.27 -10.20 -14.99
CA LEU A 408 8.69 -8.89 -14.67
C LEU A 408 7.95 -8.28 -15.88
N ASP A 409 6.90 -7.52 -15.60
CA ASP A 409 6.19 -6.58 -16.48
C ASP A 409 5.67 -7.22 -17.77
N ALA A 410 4.79 -8.22 -17.66
CA ALA A 410 4.09 -8.77 -18.81
C ALA A 410 3.14 -7.72 -19.43
N GLU A 411 3.54 -7.07 -20.53
CA GLU A 411 2.75 -6.03 -21.21
C GLU A 411 1.30 -6.46 -21.57
N THR A 412 1.05 -7.76 -21.73
CA THR A 412 -0.24 -8.29 -22.20
C THR A 412 -1.33 -8.22 -21.13
N CYS A 413 -1.01 -8.58 -19.88
CA CYS A 413 -1.98 -8.60 -18.77
C CYS A 413 -1.54 -7.80 -17.54
N ASN A 414 -0.39 -7.12 -17.59
CA ASN A 414 0.18 -6.33 -16.49
C ASN A 414 0.41 -7.15 -15.20
N ILE A 415 1.12 -8.27 -15.35
CA ILE A 415 1.47 -9.20 -14.27
C ILE A 415 2.97 -9.48 -14.28
N ASP A 416 3.44 -10.00 -13.16
CA ASP A 416 4.73 -10.69 -13.03
C ASP A 416 4.48 -12.20 -12.92
N THR A 417 5.48 -13.01 -13.27
CA THR A 417 5.35 -14.48 -13.30
C THR A 417 6.24 -15.14 -12.26
N ASN A 418 5.64 -16.09 -11.54
CA ASN A 418 6.23 -16.70 -10.35
C ASN A 418 6.20 -18.23 -10.40
N ILE A 419 7.15 -18.85 -9.70
CA ILE A 419 7.06 -20.25 -9.28
C ILE A 419 7.23 -20.27 -7.76
N PHE A 420 6.32 -20.91 -7.06
CA PHE A 420 6.31 -20.99 -5.60
C PHE A 420 6.70 -22.38 -5.12
N ASP A 421 7.37 -22.44 -3.97
CA ASP A 421 7.60 -23.72 -3.27
C ASP A 421 6.26 -24.19 -2.71
N GLY A 422 5.88 -25.45 -2.92
CA GLY A 422 4.54 -25.88 -2.51
C GLY A 422 4.32 -25.86 -0.99
N ASN A 423 5.36 -25.82 -0.16
CA ASN A 423 5.19 -25.68 1.29
C ASN A 423 4.71 -24.28 1.68
N VAL A 424 4.85 -23.27 0.81
CA VAL A 424 4.34 -21.92 1.10
C VAL A 424 2.82 -21.87 1.18
N LEU A 425 2.12 -22.82 0.54
CA LEU A 425 0.65 -22.89 0.50
C LEU A 425 -0.01 -22.97 1.89
N ASP A 426 0.75 -23.42 2.90
CA ASP A 426 0.29 -23.50 4.29
C ASP A 426 0.20 -22.12 4.99
N VAL A 427 0.83 -21.09 4.41
CA VAL A 427 0.88 -19.73 4.96
C VAL A 427 0.32 -18.67 3.99
N LEU A 428 -0.41 -19.07 2.96
CA LEU A 428 -1.14 -18.14 2.07
C LEU A 428 -2.64 -18.13 2.41
N TRP A 429 -3.35 -17.10 1.94
CA TRP A 429 -4.78 -16.92 2.22
C TRP A 429 -5.68 -17.63 1.20
#